data_AF-D8SCQ6-F1
#
_entry.id   AF-D8SCQ6-F1
#
_cell.length_a   1.000
_cell.length_b   1.000
_cell.length_c   1.000
_cell.angle_alpha   90.00
_cell.angle_beta   90.00
_cell.angle_gamma   90.00
#
_symmetry.space_group_name_H-M   'P 1'
#
loop_
_entity.id
_entity.type
_entity.pdbx_description
1 polymer ?
#
loop_
_entity_poly.entity_id
_entity_poly.type
_entity_poly.pdbx_seq_one_letter_code
_entity_poly.pdbx_strand_id
1 'polypeptide(L)'
;DLGGMEASVAKTSVWWDIENCRPPADVNPFHIARNISNVLHAFNFFGPLTISAYGDTYQLTRHVQNALTSTGISLNHIPSASDKAILMNMAFWTSDNPPPANVVLISGDQDFSPLLHRLQMKRFNVL
;
A
#
# COMPACT_ATOMS: atom_id res chain seq x y z
N ASP A 1 4.84 29.85 -26.18
CA ASP A 1 5.20 28.70 -25.34
C ASP A 1 4.20 28.50 -24.23
N LEU A 2 3.27 27.58 -24.43
CA LEU A 2 2.42 27.07 -23.36
C LEU A 2 3.23 25.98 -22.65
N GLY A 3 3.98 26.38 -21.63
CA GLY A 3 4.65 25.44 -20.73
C GLY A 3 3.59 24.54 -20.10
N GLY A 4 3.50 23.31 -20.60
CA GLY A 4 2.57 22.30 -20.11
C GLY A 4 2.84 22.05 -18.64
N MET A 5 1.97 22.58 -17.79
CA MET A 5 1.83 22.09 -16.43
C MET A 5 1.21 20.70 -16.55
N GLU A 6 2.06 19.68 -16.68
CA GLU A 6 1.63 18.30 -16.57
C GLU A 6 0.96 18.18 -15.20
N ALA A 7 -0.37 18.02 -15.18
CA ALA A 7 -1.09 17.85 -13.93
C ALA A 7 -0.54 16.57 -13.27
N SER A 8 0.23 16.72 -12.20
CA SER A 8 0.81 15.58 -11.51
C SER A 8 -0.33 14.74 -10.93
N VAL A 9 -0.47 13.51 -11.42
CA VAL A 9 -1.51 12.60 -10.94
C VAL A 9 -1.18 12.22 -9.49
N ALA A 10 -2.21 12.14 -8.64
CA ALA A 10 -2.06 11.86 -7.22
C ALA A 10 -1.26 10.57 -6.95
N LYS A 11 -0.23 10.68 -6.12
CA LYS A 11 0.60 9.54 -5.71
C LYS A 11 -0.22 8.56 -4.87
N THR A 12 -0.01 7.27 -5.06
CA THR A 12 -0.73 6.21 -4.34
C THR A 12 0.24 5.33 -3.57
N SER A 13 0.00 5.14 -2.28
CA SER A 13 0.75 4.18 -1.46
C SER A 13 -0.18 3.12 -0.89
N VAL A 14 0.13 1.86 -1.16
CA VAL A 14 -0.54 0.67 -0.64
C VAL A 14 0.24 0.14 0.56
N TRP A 15 -0.46 -0.03 1.67
CA TRP A 15 0.04 -0.53 2.94
C TRP A 15 -0.64 -1.87 3.20
N TRP A 16 0.09 -2.96 3.03
CA TRP A 16 -0.47 -4.30 3.07
C TRP A 16 -0.02 -5.03 4.34
N ASP A 17 -0.97 -5.31 5.21
CA ASP A 17 -0.80 -6.14 6.39
C ASP A 17 -0.93 -7.62 6.01
N ILE A 18 0.19 -8.30 5.78
CA ILE A 18 0.20 -9.70 5.35
C ILE A 18 -0.07 -10.68 6.50
N GLU A 19 -0.10 -10.21 7.75
CA GLU A 19 -0.49 -11.07 8.89
C GLU A 19 -2.00 -11.28 8.90
N ASN A 20 -2.76 -10.19 8.77
CA ASN A 20 -4.22 -10.23 8.74
C ASN A 20 -4.77 -10.54 7.33
N CYS A 21 -4.06 -10.18 6.26
CA CYS A 21 -4.50 -10.37 4.89
C CYS A 21 -3.42 -11.08 4.05
N ARG A 22 -3.20 -12.38 4.29
CA ARG A 22 -2.22 -13.17 3.52
C ARG A 22 -2.52 -13.18 2.01
N PRO A 23 -1.48 -13.35 1.16
CA PRO A 23 -1.69 -13.63 -0.26
C PRO A 23 -2.69 -14.78 -0.46
N PRO A 24 -3.71 -14.64 -1.33
CA PRO A 24 -4.69 -15.71 -1.59
C PRO A 24 -4.00 -16.96 -2.15
N ALA A 25 -4.40 -18.13 -1.66
CA ALA A 25 -3.77 -19.41 -2.02
C ALA A 25 -4.02 -19.85 -3.48
N ASP A 26 -5.11 -19.37 -4.07
CA ASP A 26 -5.54 -19.66 -5.44
C ASP A 26 -5.02 -18.64 -6.48
N VAL A 27 -4.33 -17.60 -6.01
CA VAL A 27 -3.76 -16.55 -6.87
C VAL A 27 -2.26 -16.78 -7.06
N ASN A 28 -1.81 -16.76 -8.32
CA ASN A 28 -0.38 -16.72 -8.61
C ASN A 28 0.24 -15.44 -8.02
N PRO A 29 1.21 -15.54 -7.10
CA PRO A 29 1.75 -14.37 -6.40
C PRO A 29 2.44 -13.36 -7.32
N PHE A 30 2.92 -13.77 -8.51
CA PHE A 30 3.46 -12.87 -9.53
C PHE A 30 2.42 -11.92 -10.12
N HIS A 31 1.12 -12.20 -9.95
CA HIS A 31 0.06 -11.36 -10.46
C HIS A 31 -0.45 -10.33 -9.44
N ILE A 32 -0.07 -10.43 -8.16
CA ILE A 32 -0.66 -9.60 -7.10
C ILE A 32 -0.40 -8.11 -7.34
N ALA A 33 0.85 -7.71 -7.59
CA ALA A 33 1.17 -6.30 -7.86
C ALA A 33 0.40 -5.75 -9.07
N ARG A 34 0.32 -6.55 -10.15
CA ARG A 34 -0.42 -6.18 -11.37
C ARG A 34 -1.93 -6.07 -11.09
N ASN A 35 -2.50 -6.99 -10.33
CA ASN A 35 -3.92 -6.98 -9.99
C ASN A 35 -4.27 -5.75 -9.14
N ILE A 36 -3.44 -5.42 -8.14
CA ILE A 36 -3.58 -4.19 -7.36
C ILE A 36 -3.52 -2.96 -8.28
N SER A 37 -2.51 -2.86 -9.14
CA SER A 37 -2.38 -1.74 -10.10
C SER A 37 -3.60 -1.63 -11.03
N ASN A 38 -4.09 -2.74 -11.57
CA ASN A 38 -5.27 -2.77 -12.44
C ASN A 38 -6.53 -2.27 -11.73
N VAL A 39 -6.75 -2.70 -10.48
CA VAL A 39 -7.89 -2.22 -9.68
C VAL A 39 -7.77 -0.72 -9.42
N LEU A 40 -6.59 -0.22 -9.02
CA LEU A 40 -6.37 1.21 -8.78
C LEU A 40 -6.56 2.05 -10.05
N HIS A 41 -6.12 1.55 -11.21
CA HIS A 41 -6.38 2.18 -12.50
C HIS A 41 -7.87 2.23 -12.84
N ALA A 42 -8.64 1.19 -12.50
CA ALA A 42 -10.10 1.18 -12.68
C ALA A 42 -10.80 2.24 -11.79
N PHE A 43 -10.18 2.64 -10.68
CA PHE A 43 -10.60 3.78 -9.84
C PHE A 43 -9.99 5.13 -10.28
N ASN A 44 -9.35 5.19 -11.46
CA ASN A 44 -8.67 6.37 -12.02
C ASN A 44 -7.43 6.85 -11.23
N PHE A 45 -6.78 5.97 -10.47
CA PHE A 45 -5.51 6.29 -9.81
C PHE A 45 -4.33 5.92 -10.72
N PHE A 46 -3.97 6.85 -11.61
CA PHE A 46 -2.89 6.65 -12.59
C PHE A 46 -1.53 7.19 -12.14
N GLY A 47 -1.45 7.75 -10.93
CA GLY A 47 -0.22 8.33 -10.40
C GLY A 47 0.79 7.27 -9.94
N PRO A 48 1.99 7.70 -9.52
CA PRO A 48 3.02 6.77 -9.06
C PRO A 48 2.52 5.88 -7.93
N LEU A 49 2.75 4.57 -8.04
CA LEU A 49 2.27 3.54 -7.12
C LEU A 49 3.44 2.93 -6.34
N THR A 50 3.33 2.91 -5.01
CA THR A 50 4.20 2.12 -4.13
C THR A 50 3.38 1.08 -3.38
N ILE A 51 3.88 -0.15 -3.29
CA ILE A 51 3.24 -1.24 -2.55
C ILE A 51 4.23 -1.77 -1.51
N SER A 52 3.87 -1.66 -0.23
CA SER A 52 4.68 -2.13 0.88
C SER A 52 3.88 -3.11 1.72
N ALA A 53 4.40 -4.32 1.89
CA ALA A 53 3.84 -5.35 2.74
C ALA A 53 4.58 -5.42 4.09
N TYR A 54 3.85 -5.69 5.17
CA TYR A 54 4.35 -5.71 6.54
C TYR A 54 3.85 -6.94 7.28
N GLY A 55 4.77 -7.61 7.99
CA GLY A 55 4.47 -8.76 8.84
C GLY A 55 5.64 -9.72 8.93
N ASP A 56 5.44 -10.84 9.61
CA ASP A 56 6.41 -11.93 9.63
C ASP A 56 6.52 -12.62 8.26
N THR A 57 7.42 -12.10 7.43
CA THR A 57 7.68 -12.63 6.09
C THR A 57 8.16 -14.08 6.09
N TYR A 58 8.66 -14.62 7.20
CA TYR A 58 9.05 -16.03 7.29
C TYR A 58 7.85 -16.98 7.30
N GLN A 59 6.64 -16.46 7.56
CA GLN A 59 5.41 -17.24 7.41
C GLN A 59 4.95 -17.36 5.95
N LEU A 60 5.59 -16.64 5.02
CA LEU A 60 5.38 -16.82 3.59
C LEU A 60 6.40 -17.81 3.02
N THR A 61 5.98 -18.61 2.04
CA THR A 61 6.91 -19.49 1.32
C THR A 61 7.95 -18.66 0.57
N ARG A 62 9.16 -19.20 0.36
CA ARG A 62 10.20 -18.54 -0.44
C ARG A 62 9.71 -18.19 -1.86
N HIS A 63 8.88 -19.05 -2.45
CA HIS A 63 8.27 -18.78 -3.75
C HIS A 63 7.42 -17.51 -3.73
N VAL A 64 6.56 -17.35 -2.73
CA VAL A 64 5.73 -16.14 -2.56
C VAL A 64 6.61 -14.92 -2.29
N GLN A 65 7.59 -15.00 -1.39
CA GLN A 65 8.49 -13.88 -1.10
C GLN A 65 9.23 -13.39 -2.36
N ASN A 66 9.77 -14.33 -3.14
CA ASN A 66 10.47 -14.02 -4.39
C ASN A 66 9.52 -13.41 -5.43
N ALA A 67 8.31 -13.96 -5.56
CA ALA A 67 7.32 -13.45 -6.49
C ALA A 67 6.94 -12.00 -6.15
N LEU A 68 6.59 -11.71 -4.89
CA LEU A 68 6.22 -10.35 -4.46
C LEU A 68 7.36 -9.36 -4.70
N THR A 69 8.58 -9.67 -4.23
CA THR A 69 9.74 -8.77 -4.39
C THR A 69 10.12 -8.57 -5.87
N SER A 70 10.07 -9.61 -6.70
CA SER A 70 10.36 -9.50 -8.14
C SER A 70 9.38 -8.60 -8.90
N THR A 71 8.17 -8.40 -8.36
CA THR A 71 7.16 -7.50 -8.92
C THR A 71 7.22 -6.07 -8.37
N GLY A 72 8.22 -5.77 -7.53
CA GLY A 72 8.43 -4.44 -6.95
C GLY A 72 7.67 -4.19 -5.64
N ILE A 73 7.05 -5.21 -5.04
CA ILE A 73 6.45 -5.09 -3.70
C ILE A 73 7.57 -5.11 -2.67
N SER A 74 7.64 -4.08 -1.83
CA SER A 74 8.57 -4.03 -0.71
C SER A 74 8.08 -4.93 0.41
N LEU A 75 8.89 -5.92 0.81
CA LEU A 75 8.59 -6.80 1.95
C LEU A 75 9.32 -6.30 3.20
N ASN A 76 8.58 -5.82 4.18
CA ASN A 76 9.09 -5.34 5.46
C ASN A 76 8.88 -6.43 6.52
N HIS A 77 9.95 -7.12 6.90
CA HIS A 77 9.91 -8.17 7.90
C HIS A 77 9.74 -7.57 9.30
N ILE A 78 8.56 -7.80 9.89
CA ILE A 78 8.17 -7.31 11.22
C ILE A 78 7.55 -8.51 11.97
N PRO A 79 8.35 -9.28 12.74
CA PRO A 79 7.90 -10.50 13.41
C PRO A 79 6.76 -10.31 14.43
N SER A 80 6.55 -9.09 14.90
CA SER A 80 5.48 -8.72 15.81
C SER A 80 5.16 -7.24 15.67
N ALA A 81 3.88 -6.91 15.85
CA ALA A 81 3.35 -5.55 15.77
C ALA A 81 3.48 -4.90 14.37
N SER A 82 3.09 -5.64 13.33
CA SER A 82 2.96 -5.11 11.96
C SER A 82 2.03 -3.90 11.91
N ASP A 83 0.97 -3.89 12.72
CA ASP A 83 0.03 -2.80 12.96
C ASP A 83 0.73 -1.49 13.31
N LYS A 84 1.60 -1.50 14.33
CA LYS A 84 2.34 -0.31 14.79
C LYS A 84 3.33 0.16 13.74
N ALA A 85 3.99 -0.77 13.05
CA ALA A 85 4.92 -0.44 11.97
C ALA A 85 4.19 0.25 10.81
N ILE A 86 3.02 -0.26 10.40
CA ILE A 86 2.20 0.38 9.36
C ILE A 86 1.75 1.76 9.82
N LEU A 87 1.19 1.90 11.03
CA LEU A 87 0.73 3.18 11.57
C LEU A 87 1.83 4.25 11.55
N MET A 88 3.03 3.91 12.02
CA MET A 88 4.17 4.81 12.09
C MET A 88 4.67 5.19 10.68
N ASN A 89 4.92 4.21 9.82
CA ASN A 89 5.43 4.48 8.47
C ASN A 89 4.41 5.24 7.59
N MET A 90 3.12 4.94 7.72
CA MET A 90 2.04 5.67 7.04
C MET A 90 1.97 7.12 7.53
N ALA A 91 2.12 7.37 8.83
CA ALA A 91 2.15 8.73 9.37
C ALA A 91 3.35 9.53 8.84
N PHE A 92 4.53 8.93 8.72
CA PHE A 92 5.69 9.59 8.10
C PHE A 92 5.46 9.87 6.61
N TRP A 93 5.02 8.86 5.86
CA TRP A 93 4.78 9.04 4.43
C TRP A 93 3.74 10.13 4.13
N THR A 94 2.66 10.19 4.91
CA THR A 94 1.62 11.23 4.74
C THR A 94 2.08 12.62 5.19
N SER A 95 3.15 12.72 5.98
CA SER A 95 3.83 14.00 6.27
C SER A 95 4.60 14.51 5.04
N ASP A 96 5.26 13.61 4.32
CA ASP A 96 6.10 13.95 3.17
C ASP A 96 5.31 14.05 1.85
N ASN A 97 4.10 13.50 1.80
CA ASN A 97 3.25 13.46 0.62
C ASN A 97 1.88 14.07 0.93
N PRO A 98 1.75 15.42 0.97
CA PRO A 98 0.47 16.07 1.23
C PRO A 98 -0.53 15.83 0.08
N PRO A 99 -1.84 16.00 0.31
CA PRO A 99 -2.83 15.87 -0.75
C PRO A 99 -2.58 16.82 -1.93
N PRO A 100 -2.91 16.42 -3.17
CA PRO A 100 -3.64 15.20 -3.54
C PRO A 100 -2.77 13.94 -3.50
N ALA A 101 -3.19 12.96 -2.69
CA ALA A 101 -2.51 11.69 -2.48
C ALA A 101 -3.52 10.62 -2.02
N ASN A 102 -3.29 9.38 -2.44
CA ASN A 102 -4.11 8.23 -2.12
C ASN A 102 -3.37 7.29 -1.14
N VAL A 103 -4.07 6.85 -0.11
CA VAL A 103 -3.62 5.82 0.84
C VAL A 103 -4.56 4.63 0.69
N VAL A 104 -4.00 3.46 0.43
CA VAL A 104 -4.75 2.20 0.35
C VAL A 104 -4.26 1.30 1.46
N LEU A 105 -5.13 0.87 2.36
CA LEU A 105 -4.81 -0.09 3.41
C LEU A 105 -5.45 -1.44 3.08
N ILE A 106 -4.63 -2.48 3.04
CA ILE A 106 -5.09 -3.87 2.95
C ILE A 106 -4.84 -4.50 4.31
N SER A 107 -5.83 -4.44 5.20
CA SER A 107 -5.82 -5.09 6.51
C SER A 107 -7.25 -5.44 6.94
N GLY A 108 -7.37 -6.42 7.83
CA GLY A 108 -8.63 -6.74 8.54
C GLY A 108 -8.73 -6.11 9.93
N ASP A 109 -7.72 -5.34 10.34
CA ASP A 109 -7.61 -4.78 11.68
C ASP A 109 -8.30 -3.41 11.81
N GLN A 110 -9.09 -3.25 12.87
CA GLN A 110 -9.82 -2.00 13.14
C GLN A 110 -8.94 -0.96 13.85
N ASP A 111 -7.77 -1.35 14.37
CA ASP A 111 -6.86 -0.46 15.10
C ASP A 111 -6.30 0.68 14.22
N PHE A 112 -6.39 0.54 12.90
CA PHE A 112 -6.03 1.60 11.95
C PHE A 112 -7.05 2.75 11.87
N SER A 113 -8.30 2.52 12.28
CA SER A 113 -9.43 3.45 12.08
C SER A 113 -9.15 4.89 12.53
N PRO A 114 -8.53 5.16 13.71
CA PRO A 114 -8.25 6.53 14.14
C PRO A 114 -7.31 7.28 13.22
N LEU A 115 -6.28 6.60 12.68
CA LEU A 115 -5.35 7.21 11.73
C LEU A 115 -6.05 7.49 10.39
N LEU A 116 -6.78 6.52 9.86
CA LEU A 116 -7.49 6.65 8.58
C LEU A 116 -8.50 7.81 8.62
N HIS A 117 -9.27 7.91 9.70
CA HIS A 117 -10.21 9.02 9.89
C HIS A 117 -9.49 10.38 9.88
N ARG A 118 -8.34 10.49 10.57
CA ARG A 118 -7.54 11.72 10.58
C ARG A 118 -6.98 12.07 9.20
N LEU A 119 -6.62 11.08 8.39
CA LEU A 119 -6.15 11.30 7.02
C LEU A 119 -7.28 11.79 6.10
N GLN A 120 -8.48 11.23 6.23
CA GLN A 120 -9.68 11.71 5.50
C GLN A 120 -10.01 13.17 5.86
N MET A 121 -9.93 13.53 7.15
CA MET A 121 -10.09 14.93 7.60
C MET A 121 -9.04 15.86 7.00
N LYS A 122 -7.83 15.35 6.75
CA LYS A 122 -6.75 16.04 6.05
C LYS A 122 -6.88 16.01 4.52
N ARG A 123 -7.98 15.51 3.95
CA ARG A 123 -8.25 15.42 2.50
C ARG A 123 -7.39 14.41 1.73
N PHE A 124 -6.79 13.44 2.40
CA PHE A 124 -6.30 12.25 1.71
C PHE A 124 -7.49 11.44 1.20
N ASN A 125 -7.31 10.81 0.05
CA ASN A 125 -8.21 9.75 -0.38
C ASN A 125 -7.77 8.43 0.27
N VAL A 126 -8.65 7.82 1.05
CA VAL A 126 -8.33 6.62 1.85
C VAL A 126 -9.22 5.48 1.40
N LEU A 127 -8.61 4.37 1.02
CA LEU A 127 -9.27 3.12 0.61
C LEU A 127 -8.89 1.96 1.53
#